data_AF-A0A6P1FJT2-F1
#
_entry.id   AF-A0A6P1FJT2-F1
#
_cell.length_a   1.000
_cell.length_b   1.000
_cell.length_c   1.000
_cell.angle_alpha   90.00
_cell.angle_beta   90.00
_cell.angle_gamma   90.00
#
_symmetry.space_group_name_H-M   'P 1'
#
loop_
_entity.id
_entity.type
_entity.pdbx_description
1 polymer ?
#
loop_
_entity_poly.entity_id
_entity_poly.type
_entity_poly.pdbx_seq_one_letter_code
_entity_poly.pdbx_strand_id
1 'polypeptide(L)'
;MNAQLVVGWDGSASARRALEWALAQKAESVLLVEVVDGLDRFSGDDLSADPRADGAVSVESAAADAERADPGAVVHTRVLTGHPVEQLASLSGPNTLLVVGDRRRTLLPLRGGWSVGARLVRKAAGPVAIITEDAAGDGTGVLVGIDDSDDARAALEFAASWAARTQQTLHILHAWRTPYLWNDRVPPGVLLEEIATQHAELLADAVAEAHRLHPSLAVESCEVDGVAARFLIDAAPGRALLVVGDGGVSGLERMLIGSVGHDVLVNLAVPTVIIGRRHPAREPKPKPKPRPVLAAPAPQQAPTRTVVAWGGDLPSRSAVEWALLRETSGRLDVVMIADESAIIPDSIAAAEQVALDDRELSRMLGQVTSLAPAVTLEGRVVRGFVLHTLAGLTSPDTLLVVGTEDREGPRLRFGLSVGAHLPALARGPVAIIPRTFDATSTGVAVGVDGSAASNAAIVVAAAEAARRDQTLHLVHAWTEPTLYDSTFLLDGEFLRSLEADHHAILHAAEQTALTSGFDVRIETHLVSGDPAHALAHLSPPAATIVIGTRGLSGWRRLVLGSVSHDLILNLDVPLIVVGHPDAQPHEDAALDQPEAVSA
;
A
#
# COMPACT_ATOMS: atom_id res chain seq x y z
N MET A 1 -19.45 -21.94 -12.99
CA MET A 1 -18.02 -22.28 -13.03
C MET A 1 -17.90 -23.75 -12.66
N ASN A 2 -17.44 -24.60 -13.57
CA ASN A 2 -16.96 -25.95 -13.23
C ASN A 2 -15.56 -25.78 -12.64
N ALA A 3 -15.49 -25.32 -11.39
CA ALA A 3 -14.24 -25.20 -10.68
C ALA A 3 -13.87 -26.56 -10.08
N GLN A 4 -12.66 -27.02 -10.33
CA GLN A 4 -12.11 -28.19 -9.66
C GLN A 4 -11.83 -27.82 -8.20
N LEU A 5 -12.33 -28.61 -7.25
CA LEU A 5 -11.98 -28.46 -5.84
C LEU A 5 -10.75 -29.32 -5.54
N VAL A 6 -9.69 -28.68 -5.04
CA VAL A 6 -8.48 -29.38 -4.57
C VAL A 6 -8.40 -29.19 -3.07
N VAL A 7 -8.41 -30.27 -2.30
CA VAL A 7 -8.39 -30.23 -0.83
C VAL A 7 -7.03 -30.70 -0.35
N GLY A 8 -6.32 -29.87 0.42
CA GLY A 8 -5.09 -30.28 1.11
C GLY A 8 -5.40 -31.15 2.33
N TRP A 9 -4.75 -32.30 2.42
CA TRP A 9 -4.94 -33.29 3.47
C TRP A 9 -3.67 -33.52 4.28
N ASP A 10 -3.81 -33.47 5.60
CA ASP A 10 -2.78 -33.78 6.59
C ASP A 10 -3.31 -34.67 7.74
N GLY A 11 -4.51 -35.24 7.58
CA GLY A 11 -5.21 -36.03 8.60
C GLY A 11 -5.82 -35.24 9.76
N SER A 12 -5.63 -33.92 9.84
CA SER A 12 -6.13 -33.10 10.93
C SER A 12 -7.67 -32.96 10.94
N ALA A 13 -8.23 -32.58 12.08
CA ALA A 13 -9.65 -32.27 12.20
C ALA A 13 -10.07 -31.11 11.28
N SER A 14 -9.21 -30.09 11.12
CA SER A 14 -9.41 -29.00 10.17
C SER A 14 -9.36 -29.44 8.71
N ALA A 15 -8.49 -30.40 8.34
CA ALA A 15 -8.47 -30.96 6.99
C ALA A 15 -9.72 -31.82 6.69
N ARG A 16 -10.21 -32.57 7.70
CA ARG A 16 -11.50 -33.26 7.62
C ARG A 16 -12.64 -32.27 7.40
N ARG A 17 -12.68 -31.17 8.16
CA ARG A 17 -13.68 -30.12 7.98
C ARG A 17 -13.57 -29.46 6.60
N ALA A 18 -12.36 -29.23 6.09
CA ALA A 18 -12.13 -28.71 4.75
C ALA A 18 -12.68 -29.63 3.65
N LEU A 19 -12.49 -30.95 3.80
CA LEU A 19 -13.06 -31.95 2.89
C LEU A 19 -14.60 -31.95 2.96
N GLU A 20 -15.19 -31.98 4.15
CA GLU A 20 -16.63 -31.90 4.34
C GLU A 20 -17.22 -30.62 3.73
N TRP A 21 -16.58 -29.48 3.95
CA TRP A 21 -16.98 -28.21 3.36
C TRP A 21 -16.89 -28.23 1.83
N ALA A 22 -15.84 -28.82 1.27
CA ALA A 22 -15.68 -28.95 -0.18
C ALA A 22 -16.76 -29.84 -0.81
N LEU A 23 -17.10 -30.96 -0.18
CA LEU A 23 -18.15 -31.88 -0.62
C LEU A 23 -19.54 -31.22 -0.58
N ALA A 24 -19.80 -30.41 0.46
CA ALA A 24 -21.05 -29.66 0.56
C ALA A 24 -21.29 -28.68 -0.60
N GLN A 25 -20.25 -28.32 -1.37
CA GLN A 25 -20.37 -27.45 -2.55
C GLN A 25 -20.92 -28.17 -3.79
N LYS A 26 -21.16 -29.50 -3.71
CA LYS A 26 -21.70 -30.33 -4.80
C LYS A 26 -20.88 -30.23 -6.09
N ALA A 27 -19.56 -30.20 -5.96
CA ALA A 27 -18.67 -30.26 -7.12
C ALA A 27 -18.76 -31.64 -7.81
N GLU A 28 -18.55 -31.68 -9.13
CA GLU A 28 -18.56 -32.93 -9.91
C GLU A 28 -17.51 -33.94 -9.42
N SER A 29 -16.37 -33.45 -8.95
CA SER A 29 -15.34 -34.24 -8.28
C SER A 29 -14.48 -33.37 -7.36
N VAL A 30 -13.91 -34.00 -6.33
CA VAL A 30 -12.95 -33.39 -5.40
C VAL A 30 -11.62 -34.12 -5.54
N LEU A 31 -10.52 -33.37 -5.68
CA LEU A 31 -9.16 -33.92 -5.64
C LEU A 31 -8.58 -33.75 -4.22
N LEU A 32 -8.48 -34.83 -3.47
CA LEU A 32 -7.85 -34.87 -2.15
C LEU A 32 -6.34 -35.12 -2.29
N VAL A 33 -5.53 -34.21 -1.74
CA VAL A 33 -4.08 -34.20 -1.92
C VAL A 33 -3.36 -34.22 -0.60
N GLU A 34 -2.58 -35.27 -0.35
CA GLU A 34 -1.62 -35.31 0.75
C GLU A 34 -0.21 -35.06 0.21
N VAL A 35 0.54 -34.20 0.89
CA VAL A 35 1.93 -33.92 0.54
C VAL A 35 2.82 -34.44 1.65
N VAL A 36 3.63 -35.45 1.31
CA VAL A 36 4.55 -36.09 2.25
C VAL A 36 5.93 -35.45 2.09
N ASP A 37 6.56 -35.05 3.20
CA ASP A 37 7.90 -34.48 3.16
C ASP A 37 8.94 -35.56 2.81
N GLY A 38 9.81 -35.26 1.84
CA GLY A 38 10.84 -36.20 1.37
C GLY A 38 12.09 -36.25 2.25
N LEU A 39 12.18 -35.37 3.27
CA LEU A 39 13.37 -35.18 4.11
C LEU A 39 13.50 -36.19 5.27
N ASP A 40 12.46 -36.97 5.60
CA ASP A 40 12.52 -38.00 6.66
C ASP A 40 13.40 -39.23 6.30
N ARG A 41 14.11 -39.19 5.17
CA ARG A 41 15.09 -40.23 4.80
C ARG A 41 16.36 -40.25 5.67
N PHE A 42 16.55 -39.31 6.58
CA PHE A 42 17.79 -39.15 7.34
C PHE A 42 17.69 -39.26 8.88
N SER A 43 16.49 -39.40 9.47
CA SER A 43 16.37 -39.75 10.91
C SER A 43 16.22 -41.25 11.07
N GLY A 44 17.34 -41.95 11.24
CA GLY A 44 17.36 -43.40 11.39
C GLY A 44 16.53 -43.89 12.58
N ASP A 45 15.57 -44.78 12.30
CA ASP A 45 15.49 -46.12 12.92
C ASP A 45 14.42 -47.06 12.32
N ASP A 46 13.70 -46.70 11.25
CA ASP A 46 12.81 -47.64 10.56
C ASP A 46 12.97 -47.61 9.03
N LEU A 47 13.59 -48.65 8.46
CA LEU A 47 13.88 -48.80 7.03
C LEU A 47 12.77 -49.54 6.24
N SER A 48 11.54 -49.63 6.75
CA SER A 48 10.49 -50.48 6.12
C SER A 48 9.15 -49.82 5.76
N ALA A 49 8.88 -48.56 6.12
CA ALA A 49 7.66 -47.87 5.69
C ALA A 49 7.97 -46.88 4.58
N ASP A 50 7.38 -47.07 3.39
CA ASP A 50 7.41 -46.05 2.33
C ASP A 50 6.44 -44.93 2.76
N PRO A 51 6.91 -43.69 3.04
CA PRO A 51 6.04 -42.60 3.48
C PRO A 51 4.92 -42.30 2.46
N ARG A 52 5.12 -42.66 1.18
CA ARG A 52 4.08 -42.57 0.16
C ARG A 52 2.99 -43.62 0.32
N ALA A 53 3.33 -44.80 0.82
CA ALA A 53 2.35 -45.86 1.10
C ALA A 53 1.47 -45.46 2.29
N ASP A 54 2.06 -44.91 3.35
CA ASP A 54 1.29 -44.43 4.52
C ASP A 54 0.39 -43.24 4.16
N GLY A 55 0.91 -42.27 3.40
CA GLY A 55 0.12 -41.16 2.89
C GLY A 55 -1.00 -41.61 1.94
N ALA A 56 -0.73 -42.61 1.09
CA ALA A 56 -1.75 -43.18 0.20
C ALA A 56 -2.89 -43.83 0.99
N VAL A 57 -2.57 -44.61 2.02
CA VAL A 57 -3.56 -45.23 2.91
C VAL A 57 -4.39 -44.16 3.63
N SER A 58 -3.76 -43.08 4.09
CA SER A 58 -4.42 -41.94 4.75
C SER A 58 -5.45 -41.24 3.84
N VAL A 59 -5.07 -40.82 2.63
CA VAL A 59 -6.01 -40.15 1.70
C VAL A 59 -7.07 -41.10 1.15
N GLU A 60 -6.73 -42.37 0.89
CA GLU A 60 -7.69 -43.36 0.39
C GLU A 60 -8.74 -43.71 1.44
N SER A 61 -8.35 -43.84 2.71
CA SER A 61 -9.29 -44.03 3.81
C SER A 61 -10.23 -42.83 3.93
N ALA A 62 -9.70 -41.61 3.87
CA ALA A 62 -10.49 -40.39 3.96
C ALA A 62 -11.47 -40.23 2.79
N ALA A 63 -11.04 -40.55 1.57
CA ALA A 63 -11.91 -40.58 0.40
C ALA A 63 -13.03 -41.62 0.54
N ALA A 64 -12.71 -42.84 0.97
CA ALA A 64 -13.70 -43.89 1.19
C ALA A 64 -14.68 -43.55 2.32
N ASP A 65 -14.24 -42.87 3.37
CA ASP A 65 -15.10 -42.34 4.43
C ASP A 65 -16.07 -41.28 3.89
N ALA A 66 -15.56 -40.36 3.06
CA ALA A 66 -16.36 -39.30 2.43
C ALA A 66 -17.41 -39.86 1.46
N GLU A 67 -17.04 -40.78 0.58
CA GLU A 67 -17.96 -41.42 -0.39
C GLU A 67 -19.00 -42.31 0.30
N ARG A 68 -18.67 -42.87 1.48
CA ARG A 68 -19.67 -43.57 2.32
C ARG A 68 -20.67 -42.61 2.94
N ALA A 69 -20.23 -41.41 3.32
CA ALA A 69 -21.10 -40.39 3.92
C ALA A 69 -21.99 -39.71 2.86
N ASP A 70 -21.48 -39.52 1.65
CA ASP A 70 -22.22 -39.00 0.50
C ASP A 70 -21.99 -39.89 -0.75
N PRO A 71 -22.89 -40.85 -1.04
CA PRO A 71 -22.76 -41.77 -2.18
C PRO A 71 -22.77 -41.10 -3.55
N GLY A 72 -23.11 -39.81 -3.64
CA GLY A 72 -23.06 -39.02 -4.88
C GLY A 72 -21.72 -38.31 -5.10
N ALA A 73 -20.83 -38.28 -4.10
CA ALA A 73 -19.53 -37.65 -4.19
C ALA A 73 -18.52 -38.52 -4.96
N VAL A 74 -17.66 -37.87 -5.74
CA VAL A 74 -16.52 -38.51 -6.40
C VAL A 74 -15.24 -37.90 -5.85
N VAL A 75 -14.45 -38.68 -5.10
CA VAL A 75 -13.21 -38.20 -4.48
C VAL A 75 -12.01 -38.89 -5.13
N HIS A 76 -11.23 -38.12 -5.88
CA HIS A 76 -9.95 -38.57 -6.40
C HIS A 76 -8.84 -38.29 -5.39
N THR A 77 -7.91 -39.22 -5.21
CA THR A 77 -6.78 -39.05 -4.29
C THR A 77 -5.47 -38.86 -5.04
N ARG A 78 -4.56 -38.07 -4.47
CA ARG A 78 -3.19 -37.91 -4.98
C ARG A 78 -2.21 -37.68 -3.85
N VAL A 79 -1.11 -38.43 -3.86
CA VAL A 79 0.02 -38.22 -2.94
C VAL A 79 1.15 -37.53 -3.69
N LEU A 80 1.64 -36.43 -3.15
CA LEU A 80 2.79 -35.68 -3.68
C LEU A 80 3.95 -35.73 -2.69
N THR A 81 5.16 -35.45 -3.18
CA THR A 81 6.36 -35.39 -2.33
C THR A 81 7.00 -34.01 -2.44
N GLY A 82 7.39 -33.41 -1.31
CA GLY A 82 8.07 -32.11 -1.25
C GLY A 82 7.37 -31.14 -0.30
N HIS A 83 7.64 -29.84 -0.44
CA HIS A 83 7.09 -28.84 0.47
C HIS A 83 5.58 -28.62 0.23
N PRO A 84 4.69 -28.79 1.25
CA PRO A 84 3.23 -28.75 1.09
C PRO A 84 2.68 -27.51 0.37
N VAL A 85 3.15 -26.32 0.74
CA VAL A 85 2.69 -25.06 0.12
C VAL A 85 3.06 -24.99 -1.37
N GLU A 86 4.20 -25.55 -1.78
CA GLU A 86 4.64 -25.49 -3.17
C GLU A 86 3.88 -26.48 -4.04
N GLN A 87 3.73 -27.70 -3.53
CA GLN A 87 2.98 -28.76 -4.21
C GLN A 87 1.50 -28.37 -4.35
N LEU A 88 0.86 -27.89 -3.29
CA LEU A 88 -0.54 -27.42 -3.35
C LEU A 88 -0.69 -26.19 -4.24
N ALA A 89 0.22 -25.21 -4.17
CA ALA A 89 0.18 -24.04 -5.07
C ALA A 89 0.38 -24.44 -6.54
N SER A 90 1.15 -25.48 -6.85
CA SER A 90 1.32 -25.96 -8.22
C SER A 90 0.03 -26.52 -8.86
N LEU A 91 -0.93 -26.93 -8.03
CA LEU A 91 -2.25 -27.41 -8.45
C LEU A 91 -3.28 -26.28 -8.59
N SER A 92 -2.94 -25.07 -8.13
CA SER A 92 -3.83 -23.92 -8.22
C SER A 92 -3.88 -23.34 -9.64
N GLY A 93 -5.02 -22.78 -10.01
CA GLY A 93 -5.23 -22.19 -11.32
C GLY A 93 -6.57 -21.45 -11.41
N PRO A 94 -6.88 -20.90 -12.60
CA PRO A 94 -8.09 -20.10 -12.85
C PRO A 94 -9.41 -20.73 -12.41
N ASN A 95 -9.51 -22.04 -12.63
CA ASN A 95 -10.70 -22.83 -12.41
C ASN A 95 -10.50 -23.81 -11.25
N THR A 96 -9.56 -23.52 -10.34
CA THR A 96 -9.27 -24.39 -9.20
C THR A 96 -9.49 -23.62 -7.91
N LEU A 97 -10.43 -24.05 -7.08
CA LEU A 97 -10.54 -23.57 -5.71
C LEU A 97 -9.72 -24.51 -4.82
N LEU A 98 -8.65 -23.98 -4.26
CA LEU A 98 -7.78 -24.71 -3.35
C LEU A 98 -8.32 -24.56 -1.93
N VAL A 99 -8.64 -25.67 -1.27
CA VAL A 99 -9.29 -25.71 0.04
C VAL A 99 -8.32 -26.30 1.04
N VAL A 100 -8.10 -25.61 2.15
CA VAL A 100 -7.23 -26.07 3.24
C VAL A 100 -7.86 -25.83 4.59
N GLY A 101 -7.62 -26.74 5.52
CA GLY A 101 -8.01 -26.58 6.91
C GLY A 101 -7.10 -25.59 7.65
N ASP A 102 -7.67 -24.88 8.62
CA ASP A 102 -6.93 -24.08 9.61
C ASP A 102 -7.42 -24.37 11.04
N ARG A 103 -6.55 -24.22 12.03
CA ARG A 103 -6.88 -24.45 13.45
C ARG A 103 -7.22 -23.13 14.12
N ARG A 104 -8.36 -23.04 14.82
CA ARG A 104 -8.67 -21.85 15.64
C ARG A 104 -7.66 -21.71 16.77
N ARG A 105 -7.10 -20.50 16.94
CA ARG A 105 -6.21 -20.16 18.04
C ARG A 105 -7.04 -19.80 19.28
N THR A 106 -6.95 -20.60 20.34
CA THR A 106 -7.57 -20.28 21.65
C THR A 106 -6.66 -19.42 22.52
N LEU A 107 -7.08 -18.18 22.78
CA LEU A 107 -6.89 -17.32 23.98
C LEU A 107 -5.52 -17.12 24.68
N LEU A 108 -4.40 -17.71 24.22
CA LEU A 108 -3.05 -17.44 24.77
C LEU A 108 -2.05 -17.05 23.67
N PRO A 109 -1.57 -15.80 23.62
CA PRO A 109 -0.87 -15.23 22.46
C PRO A 109 0.65 -15.53 22.42
N LEU A 110 1.15 -16.58 23.07
CA LEU A 110 2.60 -16.78 23.22
C LEU A 110 3.22 -17.89 22.34
N ARG A 111 2.45 -18.61 21.52
CA ARG A 111 2.98 -19.65 20.60
C ARG A 111 2.09 -19.83 19.36
N GLY A 112 2.61 -19.59 18.15
CA GLY A 112 1.97 -20.06 16.91
C GLY A 112 2.28 -19.24 15.65
N GLY A 113 2.99 -19.83 14.67
CA GLY A 113 3.28 -19.27 13.34
C GLY A 113 2.11 -19.32 12.34
N TRP A 114 2.30 -18.71 11.15
CA TRP A 114 1.30 -18.59 10.08
C TRP A 114 0.74 -19.96 9.62
N SER A 115 -0.57 -20.04 9.38
CA SER A 115 -1.21 -21.27 8.89
C SER A 115 -0.82 -21.60 7.44
N VAL A 116 -0.91 -22.88 7.06
CA VAL A 116 -0.67 -23.33 5.68
C VAL A 116 -1.53 -22.53 4.70
N GLY A 117 -2.79 -22.23 5.05
CA GLY A 117 -3.69 -21.38 4.27
C GLY A 117 -3.14 -19.99 4.00
N ALA A 118 -2.67 -19.28 5.03
CA ALA A 118 -2.11 -17.95 4.85
C ALA A 118 -0.82 -17.95 3.97
N ARG A 119 0.01 -18.99 4.04
CA ARG A 119 1.17 -19.15 3.13
C ARG A 119 0.77 -19.50 1.70
N LEU A 120 -0.31 -20.24 1.54
CA LEU A 120 -0.82 -20.72 0.26
C LEU A 120 -1.47 -19.61 -0.57
N VAL A 121 -2.23 -18.72 0.07
CA VAL A 121 -2.84 -17.52 -0.57
C VAL A 121 -1.80 -16.73 -1.37
N ARG A 122 -0.55 -16.65 -0.90
CA ARG A 122 0.53 -15.93 -1.59
C ARG A 122 1.04 -16.64 -2.85
N LYS A 123 1.18 -17.96 -2.80
CA LYS A 123 1.80 -18.74 -3.89
C LYS A 123 0.78 -19.21 -4.92
N ALA A 124 -0.49 -19.36 -4.53
CA ALA A 124 -1.54 -19.85 -5.41
C ALA A 124 -1.82 -18.87 -6.57
N ALA A 125 -2.07 -19.43 -7.75
CA ALA A 125 -2.51 -18.71 -8.94
C ALA A 125 -4.05 -18.57 -9.03
N GLY A 126 -4.78 -19.11 -8.06
CA GLY A 126 -6.23 -19.14 -8.01
C GLY A 126 -6.77 -18.88 -6.60
N PRO A 127 -8.10 -18.95 -6.42
CA PRO A 127 -8.74 -18.69 -5.14
C PRO A 127 -8.38 -19.75 -4.09
N VAL A 128 -8.20 -19.33 -2.84
CA VAL A 128 -7.88 -20.21 -1.71
C VAL A 128 -8.95 -20.10 -0.64
N ALA A 129 -9.65 -21.19 -0.37
CA ALA A 129 -10.59 -21.34 0.74
C ALA A 129 -9.88 -21.86 1.98
N ILE A 130 -10.09 -21.18 3.11
CA ILE A 130 -9.51 -21.52 4.41
C ILE A 130 -10.65 -21.82 5.36
N ILE A 131 -10.66 -23.06 5.85
CA ILE A 131 -11.78 -23.63 6.61
C ILE A 131 -11.33 -23.92 8.04
N THR A 132 -11.94 -23.25 9.02
CA THR A 132 -11.65 -23.51 10.43
C THR A 132 -12.42 -24.73 10.94
N GLU A 133 -11.87 -25.43 11.94
CA GLU A 133 -12.49 -26.61 12.54
C GLU A 133 -13.92 -26.38 13.06
N ASP A 134 -14.16 -25.19 13.64
CA ASP A 134 -15.44 -24.77 14.24
C ASP A 134 -16.38 -24.04 13.26
N ALA A 135 -15.97 -23.85 11.99
CA ALA A 135 -16.84 -23.23 11.00
C ALA A 135 -18.00 -24.19 10.68
N ALA A 136 -19.15 -23.95 11.31
CA ALA A 136 -20.38 -24.63 10.96
C ALA A 136 -20.77 -24.20 9.52
N GLY A 137 -20.89 -25.17 8.62
CA GLY A 137 -21.29 -24.93 7.22
C GLY A 137 -22.78 -24.59 7.05
N ASP A 138 -23.45 -24.14 8.10
CA ASP A 138 -24.89 -23.88 8.18
C ASP A 138 -25.25 -22.38 8.10
N GLY A 139 -24.25 -21.51 7.98
CA GLY A 139 -24.46 -20.08 7.78
C GLY A 139 -25.23 -19.74 6.49
N THR A 140 -25.77 -18.52 6.44
CA THR A 140 -26.52 -18.02 5.28
C THR A 140 -25.96 -16.70 4.77
N GLY A 141 -25.92 -16.55 3.45
CA GLY A 141 -25.41 -15.34 2.81
C GLY A 141 -23.90 -15.37 2.61
N VAL A 142 -23.45 -14.65 1.59
CA VAL A 142 -22.04 -14.47 1.22
C VAL A 142 -21.66 -13.04 1.52
N LEU A 143 -20.69 -12.82 2.40
CA LEU A 143 -20.15 -11.49 2.70
C LEU A 143 -18.91 -11.24 1.84
N VAL A 144 -18.84 -10.08 1.18
CA VAL A 144 -17.64 -9.63 0.46
C VAL A 144 -17.24 -8.24 0.90
N GLY A 145 -15.96 -8.06 1.22
CA GLY A 145 -15.36 -6.75 1.43
C GLY A 145 -14.91 -6.16 0.11
N ILE A 146 -15.29 -4.91 -0.17
CA ILE A 146 -14.89 -4.22 -1.39
C ILE A 146 -14.16 -2.91 -1.10
N ASP A 147 -13.19 -2.61 -1.96
CA ASP A 147 -12.54 -1.33 -2.14
C ASP A 147 -12.32 -1.09 -3.65
N ASP A 148 -11.54 -0.07 -4.02
CA ASP A 148 -11.23 0.23 -5.42
C ASP A 148 -10.10 -0.65 -6.01
N SER A 149 -9.77 -1.79 -5.39
CA SER A 149 -8.71 -2.68 -5.88
C SER A 149 -9.20 -3.67 -6.95
N ASP A 150 -8.27 -4.17 -7.77
CA ASP A 150 -8.59 -5.15 -8.80
C ASP A 150 -8.94 -6.52 -8.22
N ASP A 151 -8.32 -6.89 -7.10
CA ASP A 151 -8.61 -8.10 -6.35
C ASP A 151 -9.94 -8.00 -5.58
N ALA A 152 -10.34 -6.84 -5.07
CA ALA A 152 -11.69 -6.65 -4.53
C ALA A 152 -12.77 -6.84 -5.60
N ARG A 153 -12.50 -6.42 -6.84
CA ARG A 153 -13.41 -6.69 -7.97
C ARG A 153 -13.48 -8.18 -8.30
N ALA A 154 -12.34 -8.87 -8.36
CA ALA A 154 -12.32 -10.31 -8.54
C ALA A 154 -13.00 -11.05 -7.37
N ALA A 155 -12.87 -10.54 -6.15
CA ALA A 155 -13.59 -11.01 -4.96
C ALA A 155 -15.10 -10.82 -5.10
N LEU A 156 -15.55 -9.67 -5.58
CA LEU A 156 -16.96 -9.41 -5.88
C LEU A 156 -17.49 -10.37 -6.95
N GLU A 157 -16.76 -10.56 -8.05
CA GLU A 157 -17.14 -11.49 -9.13
C GLU A 157 -17.27 -12.93 -8.62
N PHE A 158 -16.29 -13.37 -7.83
CA PHE A 158 -16.30 -14.69 -7.20
C PHE A 158 -17.48 -14.83 -6.23
N ALA A 159 -17.67 -13.85 -5.33
CA ALA A 159 -18.71 -13.84 -4.32
C ALA A 159 -20.11 -13.81 -4.95
N ALA A 160 -20.35 -12.96 -5.94
CA ALA A 160 -21.62 -12.90 -6.67
C ALA A 160 -21.91 -14.22 -7.39
N SER A 161 -20.89 -14.79 -8.04
CA SER A 161 -21.02 -16.09 -8.70
C SER A 161 -21.25 -17.23 -7.71
N TRP A 162 -20.69 -17.16 -6.51
CA TRP A 162 -20.93 -18.12 -5.43
C TRP A 162 -22.35 -18.00 -4.92
N ALA A 163 -22.76 -16.79 -4.53
CA ALA A 163 -24.09 -16.48 -4.00
C ALA A 163 -25.21 -16.88 -4.98
N ALA A 164 -25.03 -16.59 -6.28
CA ALA A 164 -25.98 -16.99 -7.31
C ALA A 164 -26.10 -18.52 -7.44
N ARG A 165 -24.98 -19.26 -7.38
CA ARG A 165 -24.99 -20.73 -7.43
C ARG A 165 -25.63 -21.34 -6.18
N THR A 166 -25.36 -20.79 -5.01
CA THR A 166 -25.88 -21.29 -3.73
C THR A 166 -27.27 -20.76 -3.39
N GLN A 167 -27.84 -19.89 -4.23
CA GLN A 167 -29.12 -19.22 -3.99
C GLN A 167 -29.15 -18.46 -2.66
N GLN A 168 -28.03 -17.80 -2.33
CA GLN A 168 -27.87 -17.01 -1.12
C GLN A 168 -27.79 -15.52 -1.44
N THR A 169 -28.14 -14.68 -0.46
CA THR A 169 -27.96 -13.23 -0.56
C THR A 169 -26.47 -12.87 -0.56
N LEU A 170 -26.08 -11.98 -1.47
CA LEU A 170 -24.75 -11.35 -1.46
C LEU A 170 -24.79 -10.09 -0.59
N HIS A 171 -23.97 -10.05 0.45
CA HIS A 171 -23.78 -8.88 1.30
C HIS A 171 -22.46 -8.21 0.91
N ILE A 172 -22.55 -6.99 0.38
CA ILE A 172 -21.40 -6.18 -0.02
C ILE A 172 -21.11 -5.17 1.10
N LEU A 173 -19.91 -5.21 1.66
CA LEU A 173 -19.47 -4.28 2.70
C LEU A 173 -18.37 -3.40 2.16
N HIS A 174 -18.61 -2.09 2.18
CA HIS A 174 -17.58 -1.08 1.94
C HIS A 174 -17.32 -0.29 3.22
N ALA A 175 -16.07 -0.25 3.64
CA ALA A 175 -15.65 0.54 4.80
C ALA A 175 -14.74 1.66 4.34
N TRP A 176 -15.07 2.88 4.75
CA TRP A 176 -14.22 4.06 4.60
C TRP A 176 -14.19 4.79 5.93
N ARG A 177 -13.31 5.77 6.11
CA ARG A 177 -13.22 6.49 7.38
C ARG A 177 -13.46 7.97 7.16
N THR A 178 -14.39 8.56 7.91
CA THR A 178 -14.64 10.00 7.83
C THR A 178 -13.33 10.76 8.06
N PRO A 179 -12.86 11.54 7.09
CA PRO A 179 -11.66 12.34 7.28
C PRO A 179 -11.99 13.47 8.26
N TYR A 180 -11.14 13.68 9.26
CA TYR A 180 -11.18 14.87 10.09
C TYR A 180 -10.30 15.96 9.44
N LEU A 181 -10.61 17.26 9.64
CA LEU A 181 -9.72 18.37 9.34
C LEU A 181 -8.94 18.82 10.59
N TRP A 182 -8.07 19.83 10.43
CA TRP A 182 -7.35 20.51 11.51
C TRP A 182 -8.28 20.89 12.68
N ASN A 183 -7.85 20.58 13.91
CA ASN A 183 -8.45 21.01 15.18
C ASN A 183 -9.82 20.39 15.48
N ASP A 184 -9.97 19.08 15.23
CA ASP A 184 -11.19 18.30 15.45
C ASP A 184 -12.42 18.82 14.70
N ARG A 185 -12.19 19.59 13.63
CA ARG A 185 -13.25 20.06 12.75
C ARG A 185 -13.56 19.00 11.71
N VAL A 186 -14.82 18.60 11.68
CA VAL A 186 -15.41 17.89 10.55
C VAL A 186 -15.19 18.73 9.29
N PRO A 187 -14.80 18.16 8.13
CA PRO A 187 -14.70 18.94 6.91
C PRO A 187 -16.00 19.70 6.63
N PRO A 188 -15.93 20.87 5.94
CA PRO A 188 -17.13 21.57 5.51
C PRO A 188 -18.10 20.56 4.90
N GLY A 189 -19.39 20.66 5.25
CA GLY A 189 -20.39 19.65 4.87
C GLY A 189 -20.31 19.26 3.40
N VAL A 190 -20.06 20.24 2.52
CA VAL A 190 -19.87 20.04 1.08
C VAL A 190 -18.75 19.06 0.70
N LEU A 191 -17.58 19.12 1.35
CA LEU A 191 -16.45 18.24 1.03
C LEU A 191 -16.66 16.82 1.59
N LEU A 192 -17.27 16.71 2.77
CA LEU A 192 -17.66 15.41 3.28
C LEU A 192 -18.78 14.77 2.45
N GLU A 193 -19.74 15.57 1.99
CA GLU A 193 -20.79 15.13 1.08
C GLU A 193 -20.19 14.63 -0.23
N GLU A 194 -19.18 15.31 -0.79
CA GLU A 194 -18.47 14.85 -1.98
C GLU A 194 -17.73 13.52 -1.77
N ILE A 195 -17.00 13.38 -0.65
CA ILE A 195 -16.26 12.15 -0.33
C ILE A 195 -17.23 11.00 -0.04
N ALA A 196 -18.27 11.24 0.77
CA ALA A 196 -19.31 10.27 1.05
C ALA A 196 -20.06 9.86 -0.23
N THR A 197 -20.32 10.81 -1.14
CA THR A 197 -20.93 10.52 -2.44
C THR A 197 -20.06 9.59 -3.26
N GLN A 198 -18.74 9.79 -3.30
CA GLN A 198 -17.82 8.91 -4.02
C GLN A 198 -17.77 7.49 -3.43
N HIS A 199 -17.78 7.35 -2.11
CA HIS A 199 -17.84 6.05 -1.45
C HIS A 199 -19.18 5.34 -1.67
N ALA A 200 -20.28 6.10 -1.68
CA ALA A 200 -21.60 5.60 -2.03
C ALA A 200 -21.67 5.18 -3.51
N GLU A 201 -21.04 5.93 -4.42
CA GLU A 201 -20.92 5.59 -5.85
C GLU A 201 -20.12 4.31 -6.06
N LEU A 202 -18.98 4.14 -5.37
CA LEU A 202 -18.19 2.89 -5.43
C LEU A 202 -19.03 1.69 -4.99
N LEU A 203 -19.78 1.82 -3.90
CA LEU A 203 -20.68 0.77 -3.42
C LEU A 203 -21.82 0.50 -4.41
N ALA A 204 -22.40 1.54 -4.99
CA ALA A 204 -23.45 1.43 -6.00
C ALA A 204 -22.94 0.74 -7.29
N ASP A 205 -21.73 1.06 -7.74
CA ASP A 205 -21.07 0.42 -8.88
C ASP A 205 -20.84 -1.07 -8.63
N ALA A 206 -20.42 -1.44 -7.42
CA ALA A 206 -20.27 -2.84 -7.05
C ALA A 206 -21.61 -3.60 -7.03
N VAL A 207 -22.68 -2.97 -6.55
CA VAL A 207 -24.04 -3.54 -6.61
C VAL A 207 -24.50 -3.69 -8.05
N ALA A 208 -24.28 -2.67 -8.88
CA ALA A 208 -24.62 -2.69 -10.30
C ALA A 208 -23.85 -3.79 -11.04
N GLU A 209 -22.57 -3.97 -10.73
CA GLU A 209 -21.73 -5.02 -11.29
C GLU A 209 -22.22 -6.42 -10.87
N ALA A 210 -22.57 -6.61 -9.60
CA ALA A 210 -23.16 -7.86 -9.12
C ALA A 210 -24.45 -8.23 -9.87
N HIS A 211 -25.36 -7.27 -10.07
CA HIS A 211 -26.57 -7.48 -10.87
C HIS A 211 -26.27 -7.66 -12.37
N ARG A 212 -25.25 -6.99 -12.91
CA ARG A 212 -24.83 -7.18 -14.31
C ARG A 212 -24.34 -8.60 -14.55
N LEU A 213 -23.60 -9.17 -13.60
CA LEU A 213 -23.13 -10.55 -13.65
C LEU A 213 -24.27 -11.55 -13.41
N HIS A 214 -25.15 -11.25 -12.45
CA HIS A 214 -26.25 -12.13 -12.03
C HIS A 214 -27.54 -11.32 -11.79
N PRO A 215 -28.40 -11.12 -12.81
CA PRO A 215 -29.56 -10.23 -12.72
C PRO A 215 -30.61 -10.59 -11.68
N SER A 216 -30.69 -11.85 -11.24
CA SER A 216 -31.64 -12.34 -10.25
C SER A 216 -31.04 -12.49 -8.85
N LEU A 217 -29.78 -12.08 -8.64
CA LEU A 217 -29.10 -12.21 -7.35
C LEU A 217 -29.67 -11.21 -6.34
N ALA A 218 -30.05 -11.68 -5.15
CA ALA A 218 -30.38 -10.79 -4.05
C ALA A 218 -29.08 -10.17 -3.51
N VAL A 219 -28.98 -8.83 -3.58
CA VAL A 219 -27.82 -8.07 -3.11
C VAL A 219 -28.24 -7.12 -2.01
N GLU A 220 -27.55 -7.18 -0.88
CA GLU A 220 -27.61 -6.20 0.21
C GLU A 220 -26.26 -5.49 0.31
N SER A 221 -26.26 -4.18 0.43
CA SER A 221 -25.04 -3.38 0.53
C SER A 221 -25.03 -2.54 1.78
N CYS A 222 -23.89 -2.46 2.46
CA CYS A 222 -23.70 -1.63 3.64
C CYS A 222 -22.40 -0.85 3.54
N GLU A 223 -22.53 0.46 3.76
CA GLU A 223 -21.41 1.38 3.94
C GLU A 223 -21.20 1.61 5.42
N VAL A 224 -19.94 1.53 5.89
CA VAL A 224 -19.59 1.71 7.30
C VAL A 224 -18.41 2.67 7.47
N ASP A 225 -18.48 3.49 8.51
CA ASP A 225 -17.37 4.38 8.90
C ASP A 225 -16.41 3.66 9.87
N GLY A 226 -15.20 3.35 9.41
CA GLY A 226 -14.08 2.89 10.24
C GLY A 226 -13.21 1.80 9.59
N VAL A 227 -12.63 0.92 10.43
CA VAL A 227 -11.62 -0.05 9.99
C VAL A 227 -12.26 -1.27 9.32
N ALA A 228 -11.98 -1.48 8.03
CA ALA A 228 -12.60 -2.55 7.22
C ALA A 228 -12.53 -3.94 7.85
N ALA A 229 -11.35 -4.37 8.30
CA ALA A 229 -11.17 -5.70 8.90
C ALA A 229 -12.09 -5.92 10.11
N ARG A 230 -12.25 -4.89 10.96
CA ARG A 230 -13.10 -4.97 12.15
C ARG A 230 -14.55 -5.22 11.78
N PHE A 231 -15.09 -4.47 10.82
CA PHE A 231 -16.47 -4.62 10.38
C PHE A 231 -16.71 -5.92 9.63
N LEU A 232 -15.74 -6.40 8.83
CA LEU A 232 -15.84 -7.71 8.19
C LEU A 232 -15.85 -8.84 9.21
N ILE A 233 -14.98 -8.80 10.22
CA ILE A 233 -14.93 -9.79 11.31
C ILE A 233 -16.23 -9.76 12.13
N ASP A 234 -16.77 -8.58 12.43
CA ASP A 234 -18.00 -8.43 13.22
C ASP A 234 -19.25 -8.84 12.41
N ALA A 235 -19.25 -8.66 11.09
CA ALA A 235 -20.37 -9.01 10.20
C ALA A 235 -20.34 -10.45 9.66
N ALA A 236 -19.21 -11.15 9.78
CA ALA A 236 -19.01 -12.51 9.30
C ALA A 236 -19.79 -13.60 10.06
N PRO A 237 -19.97 -13.54 11.40
CA PRO A 237 -20.72 -14.57 12.14
C PRO A 237 -22.14 -14.79 11.57
N GLY A 238 -22.50 -16.06 11.36
CA GLY A 238 -23.78 -16.45 10.76
C GLY A 238 -23.82 -16.44 9.23
N ARG A 239 -22.73 -16.00 8.57
CA ARG A 239 -22.57 -16.06 7.10
C ARG A 239 -22.05 -17.43 6.66
N ALA A 240 -22.44 -17.84 5.46
CA ALA A 240 -21.98 -19.09 4.86
C ALA A 240 -20.53 -18.98 4.35
N LEU A 241 -20.15 -17.78 3.92
CA LEU A 241 -18.85 -17.50 3.31
C LEU A 241 -18.48 -16.03 3.50
N LEU A 242 -17.21 -15.78 3.84
CA LEU A 242 -16.56 -14.48 3.71
C LEU A 242 -15.60 -14.52 2.51
N VAL A 243 -15.64 -13.50 1.65
CA VAL A 243 -14.73 -13.35 0.51
C VAL A 243 -13.98 -12.04 0.64
N VAL A 244 -12.67 -12.09 0.51
CA VAL A 244 -11.79 -10.91 0.57
C VAL A 244 -10.76 -11.00 -0.55
N GLY A 245 -10.41 -9.86 -1.14
CA GLY A 245 -9.23 -9.78 -2.01
C GLY A 245 -7.93 -10.04 -1.23
N ASP A 246 -6.86 -10.38 -1.91
CA ASP A 246 -5.53 -10.54 -1.31
C ASP A 246 -4.89 -9.21 -0.86
N GLY A 247 -5.56 -8.08 -1.08
CA GLY A 247 -5.13 -6.74 -0.67
C GLY A 247 -4.22 -6.09 -1.71
N GLY A 248 -4.58 -6.25 -2.97
CA GLY A 248 -3.81 -5.82 -4.12
C GLY A 248 -3.72 -4.32 -4.29
N VAL A 249 -2.77 -3.69 -3.57
CA VAL A 249 -2.34 -2.28 -3.67
C VAL A 249 -3.15 -1.30 -2.82
N SER A 250 -2.94 -1.36 -1.51
CA SER A 250 -2.64 -0.19 -0.67
C SER A 250 -1.43 -0.54 0.21
N GLY A 251 -0.39 0.30 0.29
CA GLY A 251 0.79 -0.02 1.13
C GLY A 251 1.71 -1.11 0.58
N LEU A 252 2.89 -1.28 1.18
CA LEU A 252 3.90 -2.27 0.77
C LEU A 252 3.38 -3.69 1.01
N GLU A 253 3.43 -4.54 -0.02
CA GLU A 253 4.40 -5.64 -0.14
C GLU A 253 4.17 -6.37 -1.47
N ARG A 254 5.25 -6.68 -2.20
CA ARG A 254 5.20 -7.75 -3.21
C ARG A 254 5.26 -9.15 -2.58
N MET A 255 5.02 -9.24 -1.27
CA MET A 255 5.22 -10.45 -0.46
C MET A 255 4.22 -10.71 0.69
N LEU A 256 3.22 -9.85 0.94
CA LEU A 256 2.19 -10.04 1.98
C LEU A 256 0.77 -9.92 1.44
N ILE A 257 -0.11 -10.68 2.07
CA ILE A 257 -1.57 -10.46 2.05
C ILE A 257 -1.80 -9.09 2.69
N GLY A 258 -2.60 -8.22 2.06
CA GLY A 258 -2.87 -6.88 2.60
C GLY A 258 -3.45 -6.91 4.02
N SER A 259 -3.31 -5.80 4.75
CA SER A 259 -3.64 -5.70 6.19
C SER A 259 -5.04 -6.21 6.55
N VAL A 260 -6.03 -5.96 5.70
CA VAL A 260 -7.41 -6.45 5.87
C VAL A 260 -7.48 -7.98 5.75
N GLY A 261 -6.87 -8.55 4.71
CA GLY A 261 -6.83 -10.00 4.52
C GLY A 261 -6.06 -10.69 5.65
N HIS A 262 -4.95 -10.11 6.11
CA HIS A 262 -4.20 -10.62 7.26
C HIS A 262 -5.05 -10.64 8.54
N ASP A 263 -5.69 -9.52 8.90
CA ASP A 263 -6.47 -9.42 10.13
C ASP A 263 -7.68 -10.36 10.12
N VAL A 264 -8.31 -10.54 8.96
CA VAL A 264 -9.38 -11.53 8.76
C VAL A 264 -8.85 -12.95 8.96
N LEU A 265 -7.68 -13.29 8.42
CA LEU A 265 -7.07 -14.63 8.54
C LEU A 265 -6.71 -14.99 9.98
N VAL A 266 -6.28 -14.01 10.78
CA VAL A 266 -5.98 -14.24 12.20
C VAL A 266 -7.25 -14.38 13.05
N ASN A 267 -8.38 -13.85 12.57
CA ASN A 267 -9.66 -13.83 13.29
C ASN A 267 -10.79 -14.59 12.55
N LEU A 268 -10.44 -15.68 11.86
CA LEU A 268 -11.40 -16.46 11.07
C LEU A 268 -12.56 -17.00 11.92
N ALA A 269 -13.77 -16.54 11.62
CA ALA A 269 -15.00 -16.98 12.26
C ALA A 269 -15.84 -17.92 11.39
N VAL A 270 -15.72 -17.81 10.06
CA VAL A 270 -16.51 -18.54 9.06
C VAL A 270 -15.58 -19.04 7.95
N PRO A 271 -16.05 -19.93 7.03
CA PRO A 271 -15.30 -20.26 5.83
C PRO A 271 -14.93 -18.98 5.07
N THR A 272 -13.63 -18.78 4.81
CA THR A 272 -13.14 -17.57 4.15
C THR A 272 -12.39 -17.92 2.89
N VAL A 273 -12.74 -17.25 1.79
CA VAL A 273 -12.02 -17.35 0.52
C VAL A 273 -11.22 -16.08 0.29
N ILE A 274 -9.92 -16.25 0.06
CA ILE A 274 -9.05 -15.15 -0.38
C ILE A 274 -8.84 -15.27 -1.89
N ILE A 275 -9.08 -14.17 -2.60
CA ILE A 275 -8.92 -14.07 -4.05
C ILE A 275 -7.61 -13.37 -4.38
N GLY A 276 -6.68 -14.12 -4.98
CA GLY A 276 -5.38 -13.58 -5.41
C GLY A 276 -5.38 -12.96 -6.81
N ARG A 277 -4.47 -12.01 -7.07
CA ARG A 277 -4.35 -11.26 -8.35
C ARG A 277 -4.18 -12.09 -9.63
N ARG A 278 -3.83 -13.38 -9.52
CA ARG A 278 -3.62 -14.28 -10.66
C ARG A 278 -4.90 -14.98 -11.15
N HIS A 279 -6.04 -14.74 -10.49
CA HIS A 279 -7.34 -15.19 -10.96
C HIS A 279 -7.71 -14.47 -12.26
N PRO A 280 -7.94 -15.15 -13.39
CA PRO A 280 -8.29 -14.48 -14.64
C PRO A 280 -9.78 -14.13 -14.63
N ALA A 281 -10.10 -13.00 -14.03
CA ALA A 281 -11.28 -12.25 -14.43
C ALA A 281 -10.92 -11.49 -15.71
N ARG A 282 -11.33 -12.06 -16.86
CA ARG A 282 -11.28 -11.48 -18.22
C ARG A 282 -9.89 -11.47 -18.89
N GLU A 283 -9.88 -11.67 -20.22
CA GLU A 283 -8.69 -11.38 -21.04
C GLU A 283 -8.18 -9.98 -20.68
N PRO A 284 -6.84 -9.81 -20.51
CA PRO A 284 -6.28 -8.49 -20.33
C PRO A 284 -6.83 -7.62 -21.45
N LYS A 285 -7.39 -6.44 -21.14
CA LYS A 285 -7.63 -5.40 -22.13
C LYS A 285 -6.42 -5.44 -23.07
N PRO A 286 -6.62 -5.61 -24.40
CA PRO A 286 -5.50 -5.79 -25.32
C PRO A 286 -4.48 -4.73 -24.95
N LYS A 287 -3.26 -5.16 -24.59
CA LYS A 287 -2.18 -4.25 -24.19
C LYS A 287 -2.29 -3.07 -25.15
N PRO A 288 -2.53 -1.84 -24.66
CA PRO A 288 -2.59 -0.70 -25.57
C PRO A 288 -1.36 -0.85 -26.45
N LYS A 289 -1.57 -0.91 -27.78
CA LYS A 289 -0.51 -1.16 -28.77
C LYS A 289 0.74 -0.50 -28.23
N PRO A 290 1.88 -1.22 -28.09
CA PRO A 290 3.08 -0.67 -27.46
C PRO A 290 3.20 0.75 -27.99
N ARG A 291 2.90 1.71 -27.11
CA ARG A 291 2.98 3.12 -27.47
C ARG A 291 4.41 3.20 -27.97
N PRO A 292 4.63 3.54 -29.24
CA PRO A 292 5.94 3.37 -29.90
C PRO A 292 6.94 3.89 -28.91
N VAL A 293 7.81 2.99 -28.39
CA VAL A 293 8.59 3.17 -27.16
C VAL A 293 8.77 4.66 -26.99
N LEU A 294 7.88 5.28 -26.20
CA LEU A 294 8.10 6.69 -25.92
C LEU A 294 9.44 6.61 -25.23
N ALA A 295 10.44 7.28 -25.82
CA ALA A 295 11.78 7.34 -25.28
C ALA A 295 11.65 7.36 -23.77
N ALA A 296 12.38 6.47 -23.07
CA ALA A 296 12.37 6.36 -21.61
C ALA A 296 12.07 7.75 -21.04
N PRO A 297 10.97 7.91 -20.24
CA PRO A 297 10.53 9.23 -19.81
C PRO A 297 11.77 10.00 -19.41
N ALA A 298 11.98 11.16 -20.05
CA ALA A 298 13.24 11.89 -19.98
C ALA A 298 13.71 11.86 -18.52
N PRO A 299 14.98 11.50 -18.23
CA PRO A 299 15.46 11.33 -16.87
C PRO A 299 14.97 12.52 -16.06
N GLN A 300 14.24 12.24 -14.99
CA GLN A 300 13.59 13.27 -14.19
C GLN A 300 14.70 14.24 -13.77
N GLN A 301 14.78 15.38 -14.44
CA GLN A 301 15.86 16.32 -14.21
C GLN A 301 15.71 16.82 -12.78
N ALA A 302 16.81 16.85 -12.06
CA ALA A 302 16.82 17.38 -10.71
C ALA A 302 16.22 18.80 -10.70
N PRO A 303 15.42 19.15 -9.69
CA PRO A 303 14.80 20.46 -9.65
C PRO A 303 15.88 21.55 -9.64
N THR A 304 15.78 22.47 -10.60
CA THR A 304 16.70 23.59 -10.77
C THR A 304 16.21 24.85 -10.08
N ARG A 305 14.90 24.93 -9.81
CA ARG A 305 14.26 26.07 -9.14
C ARG A 305 13.79 25.65 -7.75
N THR A 306 13.90 26.55 -6.78
CA THR A 306 13.41 26.34 -5.43
C THR A 306 12.41 27.44 -5.07
N VAL A 307 11.22 27.02 -4.63
CA VAL A 307 10.14 27.88 -4.15
C VAL A 307 9.89 27.54 -2.68
N VAL A 308 9.81 28.53 -1.81
CA VAL A 308 9.54 28.34 -0.37
C VAL A 308 8.19 28.95 -0.02
N ALA A 309 7.33 28.17 0.64
CA ALA A 309 6.09 28.68 1.20
C ALA A 309 6.36 29.42 2.51
N TRP A 310 5.92 30.68 2.60
CA TRP A 310 6.02 31.51 3.79
C TRP A 310 4.65 31.72 4.42
N GLY A 311 4.52 31.38 5.71
CA GLY A 311 3.28 31.49 6.48
C GLY A 311 3.34 32.49 7.64
N GLY A 312 4.47 33.16 7.87
CA GLY A 312 4.66 34.05 9.02
C GLY A 312 4.96 33.33 10.34
N ASP A 313 5.18 32.02 10.30
CA ASP A 313 5.35 31.16 11.47
C ASP A 313 6.77 30.59 11.59
N LEU A 314 7.07 29.94 12.73
CA LEU A 314 8.38 29.34 12.98
C LEU A 314 8.72 28.21 11.97
N PRO A 315 7.80 27.30 11.60
CA PRO A 315 8.08 26.28 10.60
C PRO A 315 8.46 26.84 9.23
N SER A 316 7.72 27.84 8.73
CA SER A 316 8.06 28.46 7.44
C SER A 316 9.39 29.20 7.49
N ARG A 317 9.79 29.72 8.65
CA ARG A 317 11.16 30.21 8.88
C ARG A 317 12.19 29.10 8.77
N SER A 318 12.00 27.94 9.40
CA SER A 318 12.91 26.81 9.27
C SER A 318 13.01 26.33 7.81
N ALA A 319 11.91 26.38 7.06
CA ALA A 319 11.91 26.08 5.62
C ALA A 319 12.77 27.06 4.81
N VAL A 320 12.69 28.36 5.10
CA VAL A 320 13.56 29.39 4.47
C VAL A 320 15.03 29.15 4.87
N GLU A 321 15.31 28.90 6.15
CA GLU A 321 16.67 28.64 6.64
C GLU A 321 17.28 27.39 5.98
N TRP A 322 16.53 26.29 5.89
CA TRP A 322 16.96 25.08 5.19
C TRP A 322 17.21 25.34 3.70
N ALA A 323 16.30 26.07 3.03
CA ALA A 323 16.44 26.37 1.61
C ALA A 323 17.67 27.25 1.31
N LEU A 324 18.01 28.19 2.20
CA LEU A 324 19.22 29.01 2.08
C LEU A 324 20.49 28.21 2.35
N LEU A 325 20.46 27.29 3.31
CA LEU A 325 21.58 26.38 3.52
C LEU A 325 21.79 25.55 2.26
N ARG A 326 20.70 25.08 1.63
CA ARG A 326 20.71 24.27 0.40
C ARG A 326 21.21 25.03 -0.83
N GLU A 327 20.76 26.26 -1.04
CA GLU A 327 21.16 27.08 -2.19
C GLU A 327 22.44 27.88 -1.88
N THR A 328 23.58 27.43 -2.38
CA THR A 328 24.87 28.12 -2.17
C THR A 328 25.00 29.41 -2.99
N SER A 329 24.23 29.53 -4.08
CA SER A 329 24.10 30.72 -4.92
C SER A 329 22.85 30.61 -5.79
N GLY A 330 22.37 31.72 -6.33
CA GLY A 330 21.24 31.73 -7.28
C GLY A 330 20.02 32.46 -6.75
N ARG A 331 18.84 32.02 -7.17
CA ARG A 331 17.56 32.67 -6.87
C ARG A 331 16.65 31.73 -6.07
N LEU A 332 16.09 32.26 -4.99
CA LEU A 332 15.09 31.58 -4.15
C LEU A 332 13.79 32.40 -4.18
N ASP A 333 12.72 31.80 -4.66
CA ASP A 333 11.40 32.44 -4.65
C ASP A 333 10.69 32.13 -3.33
N VAL A 334 10.19 33.16 -2.65
CA VAL A 334 9.39 33.01 -1.43
C VAL A 334 7.96 33.45 -1.72
N VAL A 335 7.01 32.56 -1.46
CA VAL A 335 5.60 32.79 -1.76
C VAL A 335 4.79 32.77 -0.46
N MET A 336 4.08 33.85 -0.21
CA MET A 336 3.08 33.94 0.85
C MET A 336 1.68 33.80 0.23
N ILE A 337 0.83 32.97 0.82
CA ILE A 337 -0.54 32.81 0.33
C ILE A 337 -1.50 33.59 1.21
N ALA A 338 -2.16 34.57 0.62
CA ALA A 338 -3.28 35.26 1.24
C ALA A 338 -4.53 34.37 1.08
N ASP A 339 -4.89 33.67 2.15
CA ASP A 339 -5.97 32.68 2.16
C ASP A 339 -7.36 33.32 2.03
N GLU A 340 -8.06 33.01 0.93
CA GLU A 340 -9.41 33.51 0.64
C GLU A 340 -10.51 32.84 1.46
N SER A 341 -10.21 31.73 2.15
CA SER A 341 -11.20 31.03 2.99
C SER A 341 -11.68 31.84 4.21
N ALA A 342 -10.93 32.89 4.58
CA ALA A 342 -11.18 33.71 5.76
C ALA A 342 -11.90 35.04 5.49
N ILE A 343 -12.08 35.45 4.23
CA ILE A 343 -12.52 36.81 3.87
C ILE A 343 -13.51 36.78 2.70
N ILE A 344 -14.50 37.67 2.71
CA ILE A 344 -15.38 37.90 1.55
C ILE A 344 -14.52 38.49 0.40
N PRO A 345 -14.50 37.85 -0.79
CA PRO A 345 -13.80 38.37 -1.96
C PRO A 345 -14.18 39.83 -2.26
N ASP A 346 -13.22 40.63 -2.75
CA ASP A 346 -13.37 42.04 -3.14
C ASP A 346 -13.75 43.05 -2.04
N SER A 347 -13.54 42.71 -0.77
CA SER A 347 -13.72 43.64 0.35
C SER A 347 -12.49 44.53 0.60
N ILE A 348 -12.71 45.71 1.21
CA ILE A 348 -11.63 46.59 1.71
C ILE A 348 -10.71 45.82 2.69
N ALA A 349 -11.30 44.95 3.52
CA ALA A 349 -10.56 44.11 4.47
C ALA A 349 -9.60 43.12 3.76
N ALA A 350 -10.02 42.54 2.62
CA ALA A 350 -9.14 41.67 1.82
C ALA A 350 -7.94 42.45 1.24
N ALA A 351 -8.17 43.68 0.77
CA ALA A 351 -7.11 44.53 0.24
C ALA A 351 -6.13 45.00 1.34
N GLU A 352 -6.64 45.35 2.52
CA GLU A 352 -5.82 45.71 3.69
C GLU A 352 -4.98 44.52 4.17
N GLN A 353 -5.55 43.31 4.20
CA GLN A 353 -4.82 42.10 4.60
C GLN A 353 -3.66 41.78 3.65
N VAL A 354 -3.89 41.84 2.33
CA VAL A 354 -2.82 41.60 1.34
C VAL A 354 -1.68 42.61 1.47
N ALA A 355 -2.00 43.88 1.78
CA ALA A 355 -0.99 44.90 2.03
C ALA A 355 -0.21 44.67 3.34
N LEU A 356 -0.84 44.06 4.37
CA LEU A 356 -0.16 43.64 5.60
C LEU A 356 0.76 42.46 5.34
N ASP A 357 0.28 41.45 4.61
CA ASP A 357 1.04 40.26 4.22
C ASP A 357 2.27 40.66 3.37
N ASP A 358 2.11 41.59 2.43
CA ASP A 358 3.22 42.10 1.60
C ASP A 358 4.30 42.81 2.43
N ARG A 359 3.88 43.64 3.40
CA ARG A 359 4.82 44.29 4.34
C ARG A 359 5.52 43.27 5.23
N GLU A 360 4.83 42.22 5.64
CA GLU A 360 5.40 41.15 6.44
C GLU A 360 6.44 40.36 5.67
N LEU A 361 6.09 39.92 4.46
CA LEU A 361 6.98 39.24 3.54
C LEU A 361 8.23 40.10 3.25
N SER A 362 8.03 41.37 2.88
CA SER A 362 9.14 42.30 2.62
C SER A 362 10.09 42.48 3.80
N ARG A 363 9.54 42.53 5.03
CA ARG A 363 10.35 42.64 6.25
C ARG A 363 11.17 41.39 6.48
N MET A 364 10.57 40.20 6.35
CA MET A 364 11.28 38.93 6.48
C MET A 364 12.39 38.82 5.42
N LEU A 365 12.10 39.14 4.16
CA LEU A 365 13.09 39.09 3.07
C LEU A 365 14.27 40.02 3.35
N GLY A 366 14.03 41.23 3.84
CA GLY A 366 15.09 42.16 4.23
C GLY A 366 15.98 41.61 5.34
N GLN A 367 15.39 40.96 6.36
CA GLN A 367 16.14 40.33 7.44
C GLN A 367 16.99 39.15 6.94
N VAL A 368 16.40 38.28 6.14
CA VAL A 368 17.05 37.06 5.65
C VAL A 368 18.15 37.36 4.62
N THR A 369 17.91 38.31 3.70
CA THR A 369 18.91 38.74 2.70
C THR A 369 20.20 39.24 3.36
N SER A 370 20.09 39.87 4.54
CA SER A 370 21.27 40.33 5.29
C SER A 370 22.15 39.19 5.82
N LEU A 371 21.57 38.00 6.02
CA LEU A 371 22.25 36.80 6.53
C LEU A 371 22.81 35.93 5.40
N ALA A 372 22.22 36.00 4.20
CA ALA A 372 22.61 35.19 3.05
C ALA A 372 22.77 36.03 1.76
N PRO A 373 23.76 36.93 1.69
CA PRO A 373 23.91 37.87 0.57
C PRO A 373 24.25 37.22 -0.78
N ALA A 374 24.62 35.94 -0.80
CA ALA A 374 24.94 35.18 -2.00
C ALA A 374 23.69 34.63 -2.73
N VAL A 375 22.51 34.69 -2.10
CA VAL A 375 21.25 34.19 -2.65
C VAL A 375 20.31 35.37 -2.91
N THR A 376 19.80 35.47 -4.13
CA THR A 376 18.80 36.49 -4.49
C THR A 376 17.42 35.99 -4.06
N LEU A 377 16.79 36.70 -3.13
CA LEU A 377 15.46 36.37 -2.64
C LEU A 377 14.41 37.22 -3.34
N GLU A 378 13.40 36.58 -3.93
CA GLU A 378 12.24 37.28 -4.52
C GLU A 378 10.96 36.85 -3.83
N GLY A 379 10.25 37.82 -3.24
CA GLY A 379 8.97 37.61 -2.58
C GLY A 379 7.78 37.91 -3.48
N ARG A 380 6.72 37.11 -3.37
CA ARG A 380 5.39 37.52 -3.83
C ARG A 380 4.28 37.01 -2.93
N VAL A 381 3.23 37.82 -2.80
CA VAL A 381 1.96 37.39 -2.19
C VAL A 381 1.03 36.90 -3.31
N VAL A 382 0.48 35.70 -3.15
CA VAL A 382 -0.47 35.09 -4.10
C VAL A 382 -1.79 34.85 -3.38
N ARG A 383 -2.92 35.18 -4.02
CA ARG A 383 -4.24 34.90 -3.47
C ARG A 383 -4.71 33.49 -3.82
N GLY A 384 -5.46 32.86 -2.91
CA GLY A 384 -6.19 31.62 -3.18
C GLY A 384 -6.10 30.60 -2.04
N PHE A 385 -6.62 29.39 -2.29
CA PHE A 385 -6.60 28.31 -1.31
C PHE A 385 -5.20 27.70 -1.17
N VAL A 386 -4.67 27.69 0.05
CA VAL A 386 -3.27 27.33 0.36
C VAL A 386 -2.80 26.05 -0.34
N LEU A 387 -3.49 24.92 -0.14
CA LEU A 387 -3.08 23.64 -0.74
C LEU A 387 -3.12 23.65 -2.27
N HIS A 388 -4.15 24.22 -2.87
CA HIS A 388 -4.33 24.24 -4.31
C HIS A 388 -3.32 25.17 -4.99
N THR A 389 -3.14 26.37 -4.43
CA THR A 389 -2.17 27.36 -4.92
C THR A 389 -0.75 26.83 -4.79
N LEU A 390 -0.37 26.23 -3.65
CA LEU A 390 0.95 25.60 -3.49
C LEU A 390 1.16 24.46 -4.48
N ALA A 391 0.19 23.56 -4.65
CA ALA A 391 0.28 22.48 -5.64
C ALA A 391 0.43 23.02 -7.07
N GLY A 392 -0.25 24.12 -7.42
CA GLY A 392 -0.15 24.79 -8.71
C GLY A 392 1.24 25.40 -8.99
N LEU A 393 2.02 25.70 -7.96
CA LEU A 393 3.40 26.21 -8.08
C LEU A 393 4.44 25.11 -8.30
N THR A 394 4.04 23.83 -8.24
CA THR A 394 4.95 22.70 -8.41
C THR A 394 5.02 22.24 -9.87
N SER A 395 6.23 21.88 -10.28
CA SER A 395 6.55 21.31 -11.61
C SER A 395 7.77 20.40 -11.46
N PRO A 396 8.07 19.51 -12.42
CA PRO A 396 9.22 18.60 -12.31
C PRO A 396 10.57 19.30 -12.06
N ASP A 397 10.73 20.53 -12.53
CA ASP A 397 11.92 21.38 -12.36
C ASP A 397 11.89 22.29 -11.10
N THR A 398 10.80 22.28 -10.34
CA THR A 398 10.61 23.13 -9.15
C THR A 398 10.50 22.29 -7.88
N LEU A 399 11.44 22.48 -6.95
CA LEU A 399 11.34 22.00 -5.58
C LEU A 399 10.52 22.99 -4.75
N LEU A 400 9.36 22.55 -4.25
CA LEU A 400 8.58 23.34 -3.31
C LEU A 400 8.95 22.96 -1.86
N VAL A 401 9.34 23.95 -1.06
CA VAL A 401 9.76 23.79 0.32
C VAL A 401 8.68 24.31 1.25
N VAL A 402 8.25 23.48 2.21
CA VAL A 402 7.26 23.83 3.23
C VAL A 402 7.76 23.45 4.62
N GLY A 403 7.46 24.28 5.61
CA GLY A 403 7.73 23.99 7.01
C GLY A 403 6.65 23.12 7.65
N THR A 404 7.02 22.36 8.67
CA THR A 404 6.07 21.69 9.57
C THR A 404 6.45 21.89 11.04
N GLU A 405 5.46 22.04 11.91
CA GLU A 405 5.63 22.20 13.37
C GLU A 405 6.34 20.99 14.02
N ASP A 406 7.19 21.23 15.04
CA ASP A 406 7.66 20.18 15.97
C ASP A 406 6.49 19.57 16.73
N ARG A 407 6.65 18.30 17.10
CA ARG A 407 5.56 17.44 17.55
C ARG A 407 5.45 17.38 19.07
N GLU A 408 4.68 18.29 19.66
CA GLU A 408 4.20 18.15 21.05
C GLU A 408 2.70 17.78 21.05
N GLY A 409 2.36 16.51 20.82
CA GLY A 409 0.95 16.05 20.90
C GLY A 409 0.61 14.73 20.20
N PRO A 410 -0.67 14.28 20.24
CA PRO A 410 -1.11 13.01 19.65
C PRO A 410 -0.90 12.93 18.14
N ARG A 411 -0.38 11.79 17.64
CA ARG A 411 -0.03 11.53 16.23
C ARG A 411 -1.14 11.85 15.20
N LEU A 412 -2.41 11.76 15.59
CA LEU A 412 -3.58 12.05 14.73
C LEU A 412 -3.67 13.51 14.27
N ARG A 413 -3.09 14.47 15.00
CA ARG A 413 -3.20 15.92 14.69
C ARG A 413 -2.40 16.36 13.45
N PHE A 414 -1.45 15.54 13.01
CA PHE A 414 -0.42 15.95 12.03
C PHE A 414 -0.53 15.24 10.68
N GLY A 415 -1.41 14.24 10.55
CA GLY A 415 -1.68 13.55 9.27
C GLY A 415 -2.38 14.43 8.22
N LEU A 416 -2.73 15.66 8.58
CA LEU A 416 -3.52 16.61 7.80
C LEU A 416 -2.80 17.95 7.53
N SER A 417 -1.51 18.05 7.88
CA SER A 417 -0.73 19.26 7.63
C SER A 417 -0.53 19.50 6.13
N VAL A 418 -0.20 20.74 5.75
CA VAL A 418 0.21 21.04 4.37
C VAL A 418 1.32 20.10 3.91
N GLY A 419 2.32 19.84 4.77
CA GLY A 419 3.38 18.87 4.49
C GLY A 419 2.89 17.42 4.25
N ALA A 420 1.77 17.01 4.85
CA ALA A 420 1.22 15.66 4.64
C ALA A 420 0.39 15.52 3.35
N HIS A 421 -0.35 16.55 2.93
CA HIS A 421 -1.21 16.44 1.74
C HIS A 421 -0.61 17.03 0.46
N LEU A 422 0.27 18.03 0.59
CA LEU A 422 0.87 18.68 -0.56
C LEU A 422 1.66 17.72 -1.47
N PRO A 423 2.44 16.74 -0.98
CA PRO A 423 3.15 15.81 -1.86
C PRO A 423 2.23 14.95 -2.72
N ALA A 424 1.01 14.70 -2.23
CA ALA A 424 -0.04 13.96 -2.94
C ALA A 424 -0.65 14.78 -4.10
N LEU A 425 -0.71 16.11 -3.94
CA LEU A 425 -1.29 17.05 -4.91
C LEU A 425 -0.25 17.63 -5.88
N ALA A 426 1.02 17.66 -5.48
CA ALA A 426 2.12 18.26 -6.21
C ALA A 426 2.44 17.53 -7.53
N ARG A 427 2.93 18.30 -8.49
CA ARG A 427 3.42 17.86 -9.81
C ARG A 427 4.96 17.82 -9.88
N GLY A 428 5.62 18.17 -8.77
CA GLY A 428 7.06 18.24 -8.61
C GLY A 428 7.48 17.75 -7.22
N PRO A 429 8.79 17.71 -6.94
CA PRO A 429 9.28 17.33 -5.62
C PRO A 429 8.87 18.35 -4.55
N VAL A 430 8.54 17.86 -3.36
CA VAL A 430 8.16 18.67 -2.19
C VAL A 430 9.11 18.36 -1.04
N ALA A 431 9.82 19.38 -0.54
CA ALA A 431 10.61 19.30 0.68
C ALA A 431 9.77 19.72 1.88
N ILE A 432 9.71 18.87 2.90
CA ILE A 432 9.02 19.09 4.17
C ILE A 432 10.09 19.23 5.24
N ILE A 433 10.12 20.40 5.88
CA ILE A 433 11.20 20.80 6.78
C ILE A 433 10.65 20.86 8.21
N PRO A 434 11.20 20.06 9.14
CA PRO A 434 10.80 20.15 10.54
C PRO A 434 11.20 21.51 11.13
N ARG A 435 10.46 21.98 12.14
CA ARG A 435 10.73 23.26 12.81
C ARG A 435 12.15 23.28 13.38
N THR A 436 12.65 22.13 13.87
CA THR A 436 14.05 21.94 14.25
C THR A 436 14.73 20.89 13.38
N PHE A 437 15.93 21.20 12.87
CA PHE A 437 16.81 20.25 12.18
C PHE A 437 18.27 20.57 12.51
N ASP A 438 19.14 19.56 12.45
CA ASP A 438 20.57 19.75 12.62
C ASP A 438 21.23 20.20 11.32
N ALA A 439 21.55 21.49 11.23
CA ALA A 439 22.23 22.08 10.08
C ALA A 439 23.68 21.59 9.88
N THR A 440 24.26 20.88 10.84
CA THR A 440 25.63 20.34 10.75
C THR A 440 25.69 18.91 10.22
N SER A 441 24.54 18.23 10.16
CA SER A 441 24.43 16.88 9.59
C SER A 441 24.81 16.88 8.11
N THR A 442 25.29 15.74 7.61
CA THR A 442 25.73 15.55 6.22
C THR A 442 25.15 14.28 5.62
N GLY A 443 25.15 14.17 4.30
CA GLY A 443 24.68 12.97 3.60
C GLY A 443 23.20 13.06 3.22
N VAL A 444 22.84 12.36 2.14
CA VAL A 444 21.47 12.26 1.65
C VAL A 444 21.08 10.79 1.65
N ALA A 445 20.03 10.41 2.37
CA ALA A 445 19.50 9.05 2.36
C ALA A 445 18.33 8.94 1.40
N VAL A 446 18.23 7.85 0.64
CA VAL A 446 17.08 7.57 -0.23
C VAL A 446 16.56 6.16 0.00
N GLY A 447 15.24 6.05 0.17
CA GLY A 447 14.55 4.77 0.30
C GLY A 447 14.44 4.07 -1.04
N VAL A 448 14.94 2.83 -1.12
CA VAL A 448 14.89 2.03 -2.35
C VAL A 448 14.05 0.76 -2.23
N ASP A 449 13.13 0.55 -3.17
CA ASP A 449 12.25 -0.63 -3.21
C ASP A 449 12.12 -1.25 -4.62
N GLY A 450 12.90 -0.73 -5.58
CA GLY A 450 12.89 -1.16 -6.98
C GLY A 450 11.70 -0.64 -7.80
N SER A 451 10.83 0.20 -7.23
CA SER A 451 9.74 0.84 -7.97
C SER A 451 10.22 2.00 -8.85
N ALA A 452 9.44 2.35 -9.88
CA ALA A 452 9.73 3.51 -10.72
C ALA A 452 9.78 4.83 -9.91
N ALA A 453 8.94 4.95 -8.89
CA ALA A 453 8.92 6.09 -7.98
C ALA A 453 10.20 6.18 -7.14
N SER A 454 10.68 5.05 -6.65
CA SER A 454 11.97 4.98 -5.95
C SER A 454 13.13 5.32 -6.89
N ASN A 455 13.12 4.84 -8.14
CA ASN A 455 14.16 5.19 -9.12
C ASN A 455 14.18 6.68 -9.44
N ALA A 456 13.01 7.32 -9.55
CA ALA A 456 12.90 8.78 -9.65
C ALA A 456 13.49 9.49 -8.43
N ALA A 457 13.21 9.00 -7.23
CA ALA A 457 13.77 9.52 -6.00
C ALA A 457 15.30 9.40 -5.94
N ILE A 458 15.88 8.31 -6.48
CA ILE A 458 17.34 8.14 -6.58
C ILE A 458 17.97 9.28 -7.39
N VAL A 459 17.37 9.67 -8.51
CA VAL A 459 17.91 10.76 -9.35
C VAL A 459 17.87 12.10 -8.62
N VAL A 460 16.78 12.41 -7.93
CA VAL A 460 16.66 13.62 -7.11
C VAL A 460 17.64 13.59 -5.93
N ALA A 461 17.80 12.46 -5.27
CA ALA A 461 18.72 12.28 -4.16
C ALA A 461 20.19 12.40 -4.58
N ALA A 462 20.57 11.82 -5.73
CA ALA A 462 21.90 11.94 -6.31
C ALA A 462 22.22 13.40 -6.63
N ALA A 463 21.27 14.14 -7.21
CA ALA A 463 21.45 15.55 -7.45
C ALA A 463 21.60 16.39 -6.17
N GLU A 464 20.84 16.05 -5.14
CA GLU A 464 20.91 16.72 -3.83
C GLU A 464 22.25 16.45 -3.14
N ALA A 465 22.73 15.21 -3.20
CA ALA A 465 24.04 14.82 -2.69
C ALA A 465 25.17 15.53 -3.45
N ALA A 466 25.12 15.55 -4.78
CA ALA A 466 26.09 16.24 -5.62
C ALA A 466 26.14 17.75 -5.37
N ARG A 467 24.99 18.38 -5.09
CA ARG A 467 24.89 19.83 -4.83
C ARG A 467 25.77 20.27 -3.64
N ARG A 468 26.01 19.37 -2.68
CA ARG A 468 26.77 19.66 -1.46
C ARG A 468 28.04 18.82 -1.30
N ASP A 469 28.44 18.07 -2.33
CA ASP A 469 29.55 17.10 -2.25
C ASP A 469 29.39 16.13 -1.06
N GLN A 470 28.19 15.57 -0.92
CA GLN A 470 27.82 14.68 0.17
C GLN A 470 27.64 13.23 -0.29
N THR A 471 27.75 12.29 0.64
CA THR A 471 27.49 10.87 0.38
C THR A 471 26.00 10.63 0.12
N LEU A 472 25.69 9.86 -0.92
CA LEU A 472 24.36 9.30 -1.20
C LEU A 472 24.24 7.92 -0.54
N HIS A 473 23.34 7.80 0.43
CA HIS A 473 23.03 6.56 1.12
C HIS A 473 21.80 5.89 0.49
N LEU A 474 22.00 4.80 -0.25
CA LEU A 474 20.89 3.99 -0.78
C LEU A 474 20.44 3.01 0.29
N VAL A 475 19.23 3.19 0.84
CA VAL A 475 18.73 2.38 1.96
C VAL A 475 17.61 1.47 1.47
N HIS A 476 17.88 0.17 1.42
CA HIS A 476 16.87 -0.86 1.20
C HIS A 476 16.61 -1.57 2.52
N ALA A 477 15.41 -1.39 3.06
CA ALA A 477 14.97 -2.15 4.22
C ALA A 477 14.07 -3.30 3.79
N TRP A 478 14.29 -4.45 4.37
CA TRP A 478 13.49 -5.65 4.20
C TRP A 478 13.28 -6.28 5.56
N THR A 479 12.15 -6.93 5.82
CA THR A 479 11.96 -7.63 7.10
C THR A 479 11.98 -9.12 6.83
N GLU A 480 12.81 -9.85 7.58
CA GLU A 480 12.72 -11.30 7.59
C GLU A 480 11.29 -11.71 7.95
N PRO A 481 10.67 -12.65 7.21
CA PRO A 481 9.35 -13.15 7.58
C PRO A 481 9.38 -13.63 9.03
N THR A 482 8.64 -12.98 9.93
CA THR A 482 8.65 -13.30 11.35
C THR A 482 8.06 -14.69 11.57
N LEU A 483 8.92 -15.68 11.80
CA LEU A 483 8.53 -17.03 12.22
C LEU A 483 8.47 -17.08 13.75
N TYR A 484 7.28 -17.29 14.30
CA TYR A 484 7.06 -17.40 15.76
C TYR A 484 7.20 -18.85 16.29
N ASP A 485 7.95 -19.71 15.61
CA ASP A 485 8.26 -21.07 16.09
C ASP A 485 9.78 -21.30 16.11
N SER A 486 10.35 -21.42 17.32
CA SER A 486 11.77 -21.68 17.57
C SER A 486 12.24 -23.08 17.13
N THR A 487 11.34 -23.91 16.58
CA THR A 487 11.62 -25.26 16.10
C THR A 487 11.77 -25.34 14.58
N PHE A 488 11.34 -24.31 13.84
CA PHE A 488 11.53 -24.19 12.40
C PHE A 488 12.58 -23.12 12.12
N LEU A 489 13.82 -23.58 11.90
CA LEU A 489 14.80 -22.77 11.21
C LEU A 489 14.29 -22.59 9.77
N LEU A 490 14.21 -21.35 9.27
CA LEU A 490 14.19 -21.16 7.81
C LEU A 490 15.38 -21.93 7.27
N ASP A 491 15.15 -22.76 6.25
CA ASP A 491 16.26 -23.29 5.48
C ASP A 491 17.19 -22.12 5.11
N GLY A 492 18.46 -22.24 5.50
CA GLY A 492 19.44 -21.19 5.24
C GLY A 492 19.58 -20.89 3.75
N GLU A 493 19.25 -21.82 2.85
CA GLU A 493 19.23 -21.61 1.41
C GLU A 493 18.08 -20.68 0.99
N PHE A 494 16.87 -20.85 1.54
CA PHE A 494 15.77 -19.92 1.31
C PHE A 494 16.08 -18.50 1.83
N LEU A 495 16.62 -18.37 3.04
CA LEU A 495 17.03 -17.06 3.57
C LEU A 495 18.11 -16.40 2.70
N ARG A 496 19.13 -17.17 2.29
CA ARG A 496 20.15 -16.69 1.35
C ARG A 496 19.57 -16.28 0.00
N SER A 497 18.56 -16.99 -0.49
CA SER A 497 17.89 -16.65 -1.76
C SER A 497 17.08 -15.35 -1.65
N LEU A 498 16.40 -15.14 -0.53
CA LEU A 498 15.62 -13.93 -0.26
C LEU A 498 16.52 -12.71 -0.08
N GLU A 499 17.59 -12.87 0.69
CA GLU A 499 18.61 -11.84 0.87
C GLU A 499 19.29 -11.50 -0.47
N ALA A 500 19.54 -12.50 -1.34
CA ALA A 500 20.07 -12.28 -2.68
C ALA A 500 19.12 -11.47 -3.58
N ASP A 501 17.81 -11.69 -3.51
CA ASP A 501 16.81 -10.90 -4.23
C ASP A 501 16.80 -9.43 -3.77
N HIS A 502 16.93 -9.20 -2.46
CA HIS A 502 17.03 -7.86 -1.89
C HIS A 502 18.35 -7.16 -2.24
N HIS A 503 19.46 -7.91 -2.30
CA HIS A 503 20.72 -7.42 -2.86
C HIS A 503 20.59 -7.04 -4.33
N ALA A 504 19.82 -7.80 -5.13
CA ALA A 504 19.61 -7.47 -6.54
C ALA A 504 18.84 -6.15 -6.72
N ILE A 505 17.86 -5.86 -5.87
CA ILE A 505 17.15 -4.57 -5.84
C ILE A 505 18.12 -3.43 -5.52
N LEU A 506 18.93 -3.59 -4.47
CA LEU A 506 19.89 -2.58 -4.04
C LEU A 506 20.98 -2.34 -5.09
N HIS A 507 21.46 -3.39 -5.74
CA HIS A 507 22.40 -3.29 -6.85
C HIS A 507 21.79 -2.57 -8.06
N ALA A 508 20.52 -2.84 -8.41
CA ALA A 508 19.84 -2.11 -9.49
C ALA A 508 19.66 -0.62 -9.14
N ALA A 509 19.40 -0.30 -7.87
CA ALA A 509 19.35 1.08 -7.40
C ALA A 509 20.72 1.78 -7.50
N GLU A 510 21.81 1.08 -7.15
CA GLU A 510 23.17 1.58 -7.34
C GLU A 510 23.49 1.88 -8.81
N GLN A 511 23.12 0.99 -9.72
CA GLN A 511 23.28 1.25 -11.16
C GLN A 511 22.45 2.46 -11.63
N THR A 512 21.26 2.66 -11.06
CA THR A 512 20.42 3.83 -11.34
C THR A 512 21.10 5.12 -10.86
N ALA A 513 21.71 5.09 -9.67
CA ALA A 513 22.46 6.23 -9.14
C ALA A 513 23.71 6.54 -9.98
N LEU A 514 24.48 5.52 -10.38
CA LEU A 514 25.67 5.68 -11.23
C LEU A 514 25.34 6.25 -12.62
N THR A 515 24.16 5.91 -13.15
CA THR A 515 23.70 6.39 -14.48
C THR A 515 22.87 7.68 -14.42
N SER A 516 22.68 8.25 -13.22
CA SER A 516 21.91 9.49 -13.02
C SER A 516 22.56 10.74 -13.61
N GLY A 517 23.85 10.68 -13.94
CA GLY A 517 24.62 11.81 -14.47
C GLY A 517 25.23 12.73 -13.40
N PHE A 518 25.11 12.37 -12.12
CA PHE A 518 25.72 13.08 -11.00
C PHE A 518 26.92 12.31 -10.45
N ASP A 519 28.02 13.00 -10.21
CA ASP A 519 29.21 12.43 -9.55
C ASP A 519 29.00 12.49 -8.03
N VAL A 520 28.70 11.35 -7.42
CA VAL A 520 28.40 11.22 -5.99
C VAL A 520 29.06 9.99 -5.40
N ARG A 521 29.53 10.10 -4.16
CA ARG A 521 29.94 8.94 -3.37
C ARG A 521 28.71 8.15 -2.95
N ILE A 522 28.59 6.90 -3.38
CA ILE A 522 27.44 6.04 -3.06
C ILE A 522 27.82 5.07 -1.94
N GLU A 523 26.96 4.97 -0.94
CA GLU A 523 27.02 3.93 0.10
C GLU A 523 25.68 3.19 0.16
N THR A 524 25.72 1.87 0.08
CA THR A 524 24.52 1.02 0.05
C THR A 524 24.26 0.37 1.40
N HIS A 525 23.02 0.43 1.88
CA HIS A 525 22.59 -0.08 3.18
C HIS A 525 21.44 -1.06 2.97
N LEU A 526 21.73 -2.36 3.15
CA LEU A 526 20.70 -3.38 3.24
C LEU A 526 20.38 -3.60 4.72
N VAL A 527 19.16 -3.23 5.14
CA VAL A 527 18.75 -3.23 6.55
C VAL A 527 17.64 -4.23 6.77
N SER A 528 17.75 -5.06 7.82
CA SER A 528 16.65 -5.90 8.27
C SER A 528 15.74 -5.10 9.22
N GLY A 529 14.46 -4.89 8.86
CA GLY A 529 13.46 -4.21 9.68
C GLY A 529 12.58 -3.22 8.92
N ASP A 530 11.94 -2.32 9.69
CA ASP A 530 11.01 -1.31 9.17
C ASP A 530 11.72 -0.23 8.33
N PRO A 531 11.25 0.06 7.09
CA PRO A 531 11.90 1.05 6.23
C PRO A 531 11.90 2.49 6.74
N ALA A 532 10.83 2.93 7.41
CA ALA A 532 10.79 4.28 7.97
C ALA A 532 11.80 4.42 9.11
N HIS A 533 11.89 3.40 9.97
CA HIS A 533 12.88 3.33 11.03
C HIS A 533 14.30 3.27 10.49
N ALA A 534 14.58 2.44 9.48
CA ALA A 534 15.90 2.31 8.85
C ALA A 534 16.39 3.62 8.23
N LEU A 535 15.50 4.38 7.59
CA LEU A 535 15.82 5.70 7.03
C LEU A 535 16.03 6.75 8.14
N ALA A 536 15.15 6.79 9.14
CA ALA A 536 15.20 7.78 10.22
C ALA A 536 16.39 7.58 11.18
N HIS A 537 16.85 6.34 11.36
CA HIS A 537 17.91 5.97 12.30
C HIS A 537 19.18 5.49 11.60
N LEU A 538 19.43 5.96 10.37
CA LEU A 538 20.69 5.72 9.69
C LEU A 538 21.87 6.19 10.56
N SER A 539 22.98 5.46 10.52
CA SER A 539 24.20 5.82 11.25
C SER A 539 25.39 5.96 10.28
N PRO A 540 25.96 7.18 10.13
CA PRO A 540 25.54 8.45 10.73
C PRO A 540 24.17 8.92 10.18
N PRO A 541 23.42 9.75 10.94
CA PRO A 541 22.15 10.30 10.47
C PRO A 541 22.37 11.17 9.23
N ALA A 542 21.51 11.00 8.23
CA ALA A 542 21.55 11.81 7.03
C ALA A 542 21.02 13.22 7.28
N ALA A 543 21.56 14.21 6.57
CA ALA A 543 21.07 15.59 6.61
C ALA A 543 19.68 15.75 5.95
N THR A 544 19.36 14.87 5.00
CA THR A 544 18.10 14.89 4.26
C THR A 544 17.73 13.48 3.83
N ILE A 545 16.44 13.14 3.93
CA ILE A 545 15.87 11.89 3.45
C ILE A 545 15.09 12.18 2.16
N VAL A 546 15.17 11.29 1.18
CA VAL A 546 14.45 11.37 -0.09
C VAL A 546 13.64 10.10 -0.29
N ILE A 547 12.37 10.25 -0.68
CA ILE A 547 11.48 9.13 -0.95
C ILE A 547 10.62 9.41 -2.18
N GLY A 548 10.25 8.35 -2.90
CA GLY A 548 9.27 8.45 -3.98
C GLY A 548 7.84 8.31 -3.47
N THR A 549 6.89 9.03 -4.07
CA THR A 549 5.45 8.73 -3.94
C THR A 549 5.06 7.71 -4.99
N ARG A 550 4.23 6.73 -4.62
CA ARG A 550 3.73 5.78 -5.62
C ARG A 550 2.99 6.54 -6.71
N GLY A 551 3.41 6.36 -7.95
CA GLY A 551 2.71 6.88 -9.12
C GLY A 551 1.37 6.18 -9.24
N LEU A 552 0.33 6.81 -8.69
CA LEU A 552 -1.03 6.34 -8.81
C LEU A 552 -1.76 7.29 -9.77
N SER A 553 -2.37 6.73 -10.81
CA SER A 553 -3.24 7.47 -11.74
C SER A 553 -4.60 7.72 -11.10
N GLY A 554 -5.17 8.93 -11.26
CA GLY A 554 -6.51 9.29 -10.77
C GLY A 554 -6.57 9.68 -9.28
N TRP A 555 -7.73 9.44 -8.65
CA TRP A 555 -8.09 9.83 -7.26
C TRP A 555 -7.16 9.28 -6.17
N ARG A 556 -6.40 8.23 -6.50
CA ARG A 556 -5.34 7.63 -5.68
C ARG A 556 -4.16 8.57 -5.40
N ARG A 557 -4.13 9.76 -6.01
CA ARG A 557 -3.22 10.87 -5.68
C ARG A 557 -3.31 11.32 -4.22
N LEU A 558 -4.45 11.16 -3.56
CA LEU A 558 -4.68 11.70 -2.20
C LEU A 558 -4.11 10.83 -1.06
N VAL A 559 -3.57 9.64 -1.36
CA VAL A 559 -3.08 8.68 -0.35
C VAL A 559 -1.56 8.55 -0.43
N LEU A 560 -0.85 9.06 0.58
CA LEU A 560 0.58 8.83 0.76
C LEU A 560 0.88 7.33 0.95
N GLY A 561 2.03 6.86 0.44
CA GLY A 561 2.53 5.52 0.76
C GLY A 561 2.85 5.39 2.26
N SER A 562 2.74 4.19 2.85
CA SER A 562 2.92 3.95 4.30
C SER A 562 4.25 4.48 4.85
N VAL A 563 5.37 4.29 4.15
CA VAL A 563 6.68 4.83 4.57
C VAL A 563 6.72 6.36 4.48
N SER A 564 6.16 6.94 3.40
CA SER A 564 6.06 8.40 3.28
C SER A 564 5.18 8.98 4.38
N HIS A 565 4.07 8.32 4.68
CA HIS A 565 3.17 8.70 5.75
C HIS A 565 3.87 8.61 7.11
N ASP A 566 4.53 7.50 7.43
CA ASP A 566 5.21 7.28 8.72
C ASP A 566 6.40 8.22 8.93
N LEU A 567 7.18 8.51 7.88
CA LEU A 567 8.26 9.50 7.93
C LEU A 567 7.72 10.91 8.08
N ILE A 568 6.67 11.29 7.33
CA ILE A 568 6.01 12.59 7.51
C ILE A 568 5.43 12.70 8.92
N LEU A 569 4.93 11.59 9.49
CA LEU A 569 4.39 11.49 10.85
C LEU A 569 5.42 11.45 11.98
N ASN A 570 6.71 11.21 11.69
CA ASN A 570 7.81 11.18 12.67
C ASN A 570 9.07 11.88 12.13
N LEU A 571 8.86 13.04 11.49
CA LEU A 571 9.87 13.82 10.80
C LEU A 571 10.77 14.59 11.77
N ASP A 572 12.01 14.13 11.94
CA ASP A 572 13.08 14.80 12.69
C ASP A 572 14.22 15.31 11.78
N VAL A 573 14.16 14.95 10.49
CA VAL A 573 15.15 15.28 9.46
C VAL A 573 14.41 15.83 8.24
N PRO A 574 14.93 16.84 7.52
CA PRO A 574 14.36 17.30 6.25
C PRO A 574 14.03 16.16 5.29
N LEU A 575 12.81 16.15 4.74
CA LEU A 575 12.33 15.09 3.86
C LEU A 575 11.91 15.63 2.50
N ILE A 576 12.47 15.10 1.44
CA ILE A 576 12.06 15.37 0.06
C ILE A 576 11.20 14.22 -0.45
N VAL A 577 10.01 14.56 -0.92
CA VAL A 577 9.04 13.62 -1.46
C VAL A 577 8.91 13.84 -2.97
N VAL A 578 9.16 12.81 -3.77
CA VAL A 578 9.26 12.90 -5.24
C VAL A 578 8.06 12.24 -5.92
N GLY A 579 7.32 13.00 -6.73
CA GLY A 579 6.16 12.51 -7.51
C GLY A 579 6.49 11.84 -8.85
N HIS A 580 5.55 11.07 -9.41
CA HIS A 580 5.71 10.36 -10.69
C HIS A 580 5.46 11.27 -11.92
N PRO A 581 6.28 11.18 -12.99
CA PRO A 581 6.24 12.09 -14.16
C PRO A 581 5.05 11.99 -15.14
N ASP A 582 4.16 11.00 -15.05
CA ASP A 582 3.13 10.71 -16.08
C ASP A 582 1.75 11.35 -15.79
N ALA A 583 1.71 12.37 -14.94
CA ALA A 583 0.48 13.09 -14.64
C ALA A 583 0.05 14.02 -15.79
N GLN A 584 -0.63 13.47 -16.81
CA GLN A 584 -1.35 14.28 -17.79
C GLN A 584 -2.63 14.88 -17.17
N PRO A 585 -2.98 16.15 -17.46
CA PRO A 585 -4.15 16.81 -16.90
C PRO A 585 -5.48 16.24 -17.42
N HIS A 586 -6.52 16.28 -16.58
CA HIS A 586 -7.92 16.35 -17.04
C HIS A 586 -8.20 17.79 -17.50
N GLU A 587 -8.78 17.94 -18.69
CA GLU A 587 -9.12 19.24 -19.31
C GLU A 587 -10.36 19.93 -18.73
N ASP A 588 -11.05 19.34 -17.75
CA ASP A 588 -12.30 19.91 -17.21
C ASP A 588 -12.08 20.63 -15.87
N ALA A 589 -11.36 21.76 -15.91
CA ALA A 589 -11.46 22.83 -14.92
C ALA A 589 -10.86 24.13 -15.50
N ALA A 590 -11.48 24.65 -16.56
CA ALA A 590 -11.34 26.05 -16.90
C ALA A 590 -12.10 26.88 -15.84
N LEU A 591 -11.43 27.15 -14.72
CA LEU A 591 -11.74 28.28 -13.85
C LEU A 591 -10.58 29.26 -13.99
N ASP A 592 -10.95 30.53 -14.12
CA ASP A 592 -10.13 31.63 -14.62
C ASP A 592 -8.69 31.67 -14.09
N GLN A 593 -7.78 32.00 -15.01
CA GLN A 593 -6.40 32.34 -14.68
C GLN A 593 -6.41 33.53 -13.71
N PRO A 594 -5.62 33.53 -12.62
CA PRO A 594 -5.50 34.70 -11.77
C PRO A 594 -4.83 35.83 -12.56
N GLU A 595 -5.59 36.89 -12.84
CA GLU A 595 -5.07 38.09 -13.48
C GLU A 595 -3.95 38.70 -12.62
N ALA A 596 -2.78 38.90 -13.24
CA ALA A 596 -1.75 39.76 -12.68
C ALA A 596 -2.26 41.20 -12.71
N VAL A 597 -2.70 41.72 -11.57
CA VAL A 597 -3.05 43.13 -11.44
C VAL A 597 -1.77 43.96 -11.49
N SER A 598 -1.55 44.63 -12.62
CA SER A 598 -0.52 45.64 -12.81
C SER A 598 -0.94 46.95 -12.15
N ALA A 599 -0.07 47.43 -11.24
CA ALA A 599 0.03 48.76 -10.62
C ALA A 599 -1.03 49.17 -9.59
#